data_AF-A0A7S2AI16-F1
#
_entry.id   AF-A0A7S2AI16-F1
#
_cell.length_a   1.000
_cell.length_b   1.000
_cell.length_c   1.000
_cell.angle_alpha   90.00
_cell.angle_beta   90.00
_cell.angle_gamma   90.00
#
_symmetry.space_group_name_H-M   'P 1'
#
loop_
_entity.id
_entity.type
_entity.pdbx_description
1 polymer ?
#
loop_
_entity_poly.entity_id
_entity_poly.type
_entity_poly.pdbx_seq_one_letter_code
_entity_poly.pdbx_strand_id
1 'polypeptide(L)'
;FCAYISVLNHLKDYIRDVKVSAKLQAPSLKSVNLVDCRMERGGTFVRENPMPRLESGENLDMVVQSTLTESGQYTLRVMVEFRDATAAPAAPLSQAGQVTYAPPPPPP
;
A
#
# COMPACT_ATOMS: atom_id res chain seq x y z
N PHE A 1 0.35 1.14 -14.16
CA PHE A 1 0.89 0.48 -12.96
C PHE A 1 -0.23 -0.03 -12.11
N CYS A 2 -0.13 -1.27 -11.61
CA CYS A 2 -1.05 -1.85 -10.64
C CYS A 2 -0.22 -2.66 -9.65
N ALA A 3 -0.52 -2.53 -8.35
CA ALA A 3 0.11 -3.33 -7.31
C ALA A 3 -0.94 -3.80 -6.30
N TYR A 4 -0.79 -5.05 -5.86
CA TYR A 4 -1.48 -5.60 -4.70
C TYR A 4 -0.50 -5.56 -3.53
N ILE A 5 -0.96 -4.98 -2.43
CA ILE A 5 -0.22 -4.81 -1.18
C ILE A 5 -0.98 -5.61 -0.12
N SER A 6 -0.26 -6.42 0.66
CA SER A 6 -0.82 -7.17 1.78
C SER A 6 0.07 -6.98 2.99
N VAL A 7 -0.52 -6.55 4.10
CA VAL A 7 0.20 -6.30 5.36
C VAL A 7 -0.29 -7.31 6.39
N LEU A 8 0.59 -8.23 6.76
CA LEU A 8 0.32 -9.28 7.73
C LEU A 8 0.72 -8.84 9.14
N ASN A 9 -0.20 -8.94 10.10
CA ASN A 9 0.12 -8.79 11.50
C ASN A 9 0.89 -10.03 12.00
N HIS A 10 2.22 -9.90 12.09
CA HIS A 10 3.10 -10.92 12.65
C HIS A 10 3.28 -10.82 14.17
N LEU A 11 2.66 -9.85 14.84
CA LEU A 11 2.71 -9.75 16.29
C LEU A 11 1.84 -10.84 16.92
N LYS A 12 2.18 -11.25 18.15
CA LYS A 12 1.42 -12.26 18.89
C LYS A 12 0.02 -11.77 19.29
N ASP A 13 -0.13 -10.46 19.45
CA ASP A 13 -1.37 -9.81 19.85
C ASP A 13 -2.01 -9.04 18.68
N TYR A 14 -3.26 -8.61 18.88
CA TYR A 14 -3.95 -7.73 17.94
C TYR A 14 -3.35 -6.32 17.95
N ILE A 15 -3.41 -5.66 16.80
CA ILE A 15 -3.06 -4.24 16.64
C ILE A 15 -4.32 -3.43 16.37
N ARG A 16 -4.31 -2.15 16.78
CA ARG A 16 -5.44 -1.23 16.64
C ARG A 16 -5.15 -0.13 15.62
N ASP A 17 -6.22 0.48 15.11
CA ASP A 17 -6.17 1.66 14.24
C ASP A 17 -5.20 1.46 13.06
N VAL A 18 -5.28 0.29 12.41
CA VAL A 18 -4.37 -0.11 11.33
C VAL A 18 -4.76 0.62 10.06
N LYS A 19 -3.80 1.25 9.41
CA LYS A 19 -4.00 1.93 8.13
C LYS A 19 -2.83 1.64 7.22
N VAL A 20 -3.16 1.21 6.00
CA VAL A 20 -2.17 1.05 4.92
C VAL A 20 -2.37 2.20 3.94
N SER A 21 -1.29 2.86 3.58
CA SER A 21 -1.32 3.88 2.53
C SER A 21 -0.14 3.71 1.60
N ALA A 22 -0.33 4.12 0.34
CA ALA A 22 0.70 4.02 -0.67
C ALA A 22 0.89 5.34 -1.40
N LYS A 23 2.14 5.64 -1.73
CA LYS A 23 2.54 6.78 -2.55
C LYS A 23 3.37 6.29 -3.72
N LEU A 24 3.12 6.83 -4.90
CA LEU A 24 3.96 6.62 -6.07
C LEU A 24 4.79 7.87 -6.31
N GLN A 25 6.10 7.72 -6.25
CA GLN A 25 7.05 8.77 -6.63
C GLN A 25 7.48 8.52 -8.07
N ALA A 26 7.28 9.53 -8.92
CA ALA A 26 7.68 9.51 -10.31
C ALA A 26 9.16 9.88 -10.49
N PRO A 27 9.78 9.54 -11.65
CA PRO A 27 11.13 9.98 -12.01
C PRO A 27 11.35 11.48 -11.83
N SER A 28 10.34 12.29 -12.16
CA SER A 28 10.31 13.75 -11.97
C SER A 28 10.22 14.21 -10.50
N LEU A 29 10.36 13.30 -9.54
CA LEU A 29 10.20 13.50 -8.09
C LEU A 29 8.78 13.88 -7.65
N LYS A 30 7.82 14.02 -8.58
CA LYS A 30 6.41 14.21 -8.24
C LYS A 30 5.87 12.99 -7.50
N SER A 31 5.28 13.22 -6.34
CA SER A 31 4.71 12.16 -5.50
C SER A 31 3.18 12.25 -5.51
N VAL A 32 2.50 11.11 -5.67
CA VAL A 32 1.03 11.04 -5.67
C VAL A 32 0.58 10.00 -4.66
N ASN A 33 -0.42 10.35 -3.83
CA ASN A 33 -1.10 9.39 -2.97
C ASN A 33 -1.97 8.47 -3.82
N LEU A 34 -1.85 7.17 -3.61
CA LEU A 34 -2.68 6.18 -4.28
C LEU A 34 -3.91 5.87 -3.43
N VAL A 35 -5.03 5.64 -4.10
CA VAL A 35 -6.30 5.26 -3.50
C VAL A 35 -6.45 3.75 -3.55
N ASP A 36 -7.11 3.18 -2.55
CA ASP A 36 -7.44 1.76 -2.52
C ASP A 36 -8.59 1.45 -3.49
N CYS A 37 -8.30 0.67 -4.53
CA CYS A 37 -9.24 0.30 -5.60
C CYS A 37 -9.82 -1.12 -5.41
N ARG A 38 -9.66 -1.76 -4.24
CA ARG A 38 -10.16 -3.13 -4.01
C ARG A 38 -11.66 -3.28 -4.25
N MET A 39 -12.45 -2.28 -3.83
CA MET A 39 -13.91 -2.27 -4.01
C MET A 39 -14.31 -2.17 -5.49
N GLU A 40 -13.60 -1.36 -6.27
CA GLU A 40 -13.86 -1.16 -7.71
C GLU A 40 -13.57 -2.43 -8.54
N ARG A 41 -12.74 -3.34 -8.00
CA ARG A 41 -12.34 -4.59 -8.66
C ARG A 41 -13.20 -5.79 -8.28
N GLY A 42 -14.33 -5.58 -7.59
CA GLY A 42 -15.26 -6.66 -7.25
C GLY A 42 -14.72 -7.63 -6.19
N GLY A 43 -13.78 -7.18 -5.35
CA GLY A 43 -13.31 -7.95 -4.22
C GLY A 43 -14.46 -8.23 -3.25
N THR A 44 -14.86 -9.49 -3.14
CA THR A 44 -15.83 -9.93 -2.13
C THR A 44 -15.07 -10.10 -0.80
N PHE A 45 -15.57 -9.48 0.27
CA PHE A 45 -14.99 -9.52 1.63
C PHE A 45 -13.63 -8.85 1.81
N VAL A 46 -13.54 -7.60 1.35
CA VAL A 46 -12.36 -6.79 1.56
C VAL A 46 -12.47 -6.08 2.91
N ARG A 47 -11.57 -6.40 3.86
CA ARG A 47 -11.45 -5.65 5.12
C ARG A 47 -11.20 -4.16 4.81
N GLU A 48 -12.00 -3.29 5.42
CA GLU A 48 -11.89 -1.84 5.22
C GLU A 48 -10.51 -1.33 5.61
N ASN A 49 -10.05 -0.30 4.91
CA ASN A 49 -8.82 0.41 5.19
C ASN A 49 -9.16 1.91 5.36
N PRO A 50 -8.99 2.51 6.54
CA PRO A 50 -8.38 1.96 7.77
C PRO A 50 -9.24 0.90 8.48
N MET A 51 -8.58 0.04 9.26
CA MET A 51 -9.19 -1.05 10.04
C MET A 51 -9.02 -0.81 11.55
N PRO A 52 -10.09 -0.89 12.36
CA PRO A 52 -10.01 -0.58 13.79
C PRO A 52 -9.20 -1.60 14.59
N ARG A 53 -9.20 -2.87 14.16
CA ARG A 53 -8.51 -3.98 14.83
C ARG A 53 -8.12 -5.04 13.81
N LEU A 54 -6.88 -5.51 13.89
CA LEU A 54 -6.35 -6.60 13.07
C LEU A 54 -5.74 -7.66 14.01
N GLU A 55 -6.27 -8.88 13.98
CA GLU A 55 -5.80 -9.97 14.85
C GLU A 55 -4.41 -10.46 14.44
N SER A 56 -3.77 -11.25 15.32
CA SER A 56 -2.53 -11.96 14.97
C SER A 56 -2.76 -12.92 13.81
N GLY A 57 -1.86 -12.91 12.84
CA GLY A 57 -1.95 -13.75 11.64
C GLY A 57 -2.95 -13.25 10.59
N GLU A 58 -3.64 -12.14 10.83
CA GLU A 58 -4.53 -11.52 9.85
C GLU A 58 -3.80 -10.50 8.96
N ASN A 59 -4.28 -10.37 7.74
CA ASN A 59 -3.80 -9.42 6.73
C ASN A 59 -4.77 -8.24 6.51
N LEU A 60 -4.21 -7.05 6.29
CA LEU A 60 -4.90 -5.92 5.69
C LEU A 60 -4.33 -5.67 4.29
N ASP A 61 -5.19 -5.83 3.30
CA ASP A 61 -4.80 -5.69 1.89
C ASP A 61 -5.04 -4.26 1.37
N MET A 62 -4.46 -3.93 0.22
CA MET A 62 -4.73 -2.71 -0.53
C MET A 62 -4.39 -2.99 -2.00
N VAL A 63 -5.24 -2.55 -2.92
CA VAL A 63 -4.92 -2.58 -4.36
C VAL A 63 -4.81 -1.16 -4.84
N VAL A 64 -3.71 -0.84 -5.50
CA VAL A 64 -3.47 0.49 -6.04
C VAL A 64 -3.26 0.44 -7.53
N GLN A 65 -3.80 1.44 -8.22
CA GLN A 65 -3.65 1.61 -9.65
C GLN A 65 -3.29 3.04 -9.98
N SER A 66 -2.39 3.22 -10.95
CA SER A 66 -2.01 4.53 -11.46
C SER A 66 -1.56 4.45 -12.91
N THR A 67 -1.94 5.44 -13.70
CA THR A 67 -1.47 5.62 -15.08
C THR A 67 -0.08 6.26 -15.06
N LEU A 68 0.90 5.60 -15.66
CA LEU A 68 2.26 6.12 -15.75
C LEU A 68 2.39 6.96 -17.02
N THR A 69 2.73 8.24 -16.87
CA THR A 69 2.79 9.22 -17.97
C THR A 69 4.20 9.53 -18.45
N GLU A 70 5.22 9.09 -17.73
CA GLU A 70 6.63 9.31 -18.07
C GLU A 70 7.41 7.99 -17.99
N SER A 71 8.46 7.88 -18.79
CA SER A 71 9.37 6.73 -18.74
C SER A 71 10.37 6.91 -17.61
N GLY A 72 10.75 5.82 -16.96
CA GLY A 72 11.82 5.83 -15.96
C GLY A 72 11.48 5.02 -14.71
N GLN A 73 12.24 5.30 -13.65
CA GLN A 73 12.11 4.62 -12.37
C GLN A 73 11.07 5.27 -11.48
N TYR A 74 10.06 4.50 -11.09
CA TYR A 74 9.07 4.88 -10.10
C TYR A 74 9.39 4.21 -8.76
N THR A 75 9.12 4.90 -7.66
CA THR A 75 9.23 4.31 -6.31
C THR A 75 7.86 4.22 -5.67
N LEU A 76 7.44 3.01 -5.31
CA LEU A 76 6.24 2.77 -4.52
C LEU A 76 6.60 2.79 -3.04
N ARG A 77 6.11 3.76 -2.29
CA ARG A 77 6.28 3.82 -0.84
C ARG A 77 5.01 3.35 -0.18
N VAL A 78 5.11 2.33 0.66
CA VAL A 78 4.00 1.81 1.47
C VAL A 78 4.24 2.20 2.92
N MET A 79 3.24 2.82 3.53
CA MET A 79 3.26 3.23 4.93
C MET A 79 2.19 2.45 5.69
N VAL A 80 2.57 1.87 6.82
CA VAL A 80 1.68 1.16 7.72
C VAL A 80 1.67 1.89 9.05
N GLU A 81 0.50 2.39 9.43
CA GLU A 81 0.25 3.03 10.71
C GLU A 81 -0.59 2.05 11.56
N PHE A 82 -0.21 1.82 12.81
CA PHE A 82 -0.99 1.03 13.76
C PHE A 82 -0.61 1.42 15.19
N ARG A 83 -1.48 1.09 16.14
CA ARG A 83 -1.22 1.16 17.58
C ARG A 83 -1.09 -0.24 18.14
N ASP A 84 0.06 -0.51 18.75
CA ASP A 84 0.24 -1.74 19.53
C ASP A 84 -0.67 -1.71 20.77
N ALA A 85 -1.33 -2.82 21.08
CA ALA A 85 -2.13 -2.97 22.29
C ALA A 85 -1.26 -3.06 23.55
N THR A 86 0.02 -3.41 23.42
CA THR A 86 0.94 -3.76 24.52
C THR A 86 2.17 -2.86 24.66
N ALA A 87 2.51 -2.03 23.67
CA ALA A 87 3.69 -1.19 23.69
C ALA A 87 3.37 0.32 23.59
N ALA A 88 4.18 1.14 24.27
CA ALA A 88 4.27 2.59 24.09
C ALA A 88 4.33 2.96 22.59
N PRO A 89 3.84 4.15 22.16
CA PRO A 89 3.57 4.47 20.76
C PRO A 89 4.73 4.10 19.84
N ALA A 90 4.56 3.04 19.05
CA ALA A 90 5.54 2.59 18.08
C ALA A 90 5.56 3.57 16.90
N ALA A 91 6.76 3.90 16.41
CA ALA A 91 6.92 4.71 15.23
C ALA A 91 6.32 3.99 14.00
N PRO A 92 5.69 4.72 13.06
CA PRO A 92 5.10 4.11 11.87
C PRO A 92 6.16 3.36 11.04
N LEU A 93 5.88 2.10 10.71
CA LEU A 93 6.75 1.30 9.85
C LEU A 93 6.53 1.73 8.39
N SER A 94 7.62 2.12 7.71
CA SER A 94 7.61 2.50 6.30
C SER A 94 8.46 1.54 5.49
N GLN A 95 7.89 0.90 4.47
CA GLN A 95 8.60 0.02 3.55
C GLN A 95 8.53 0.59 2.12
N ALA A 96 9.68 0.71 1.45
CA ALA A 96 9.76 1.23 0.09
C ALA A 96 10.13 0.13 -0.91
N GLY A 97 9.40 0.04 -2.03
CA GLY A 97 9.70 -0.81 -3.18
C GLY A 97 10.02 0.04 -4.42
N GLN A 98 10.86 -0.48 -5.31
CA GLN A 98 11.20 0.18 -6.58
C GLN A 98 10.56 -0.56 -7.76
N VAL A 99 10.03 0.19 -8.73
CA VAL A 99 9.40 -0.34 -9.94
C VAL A 99 9.91 0.44 -11.15
N THR A 100 10.51 -0.24 -12.11
CA THR A 100 10.98 0.37 -13.36
C THR A 100 9.92 0.21 -14.44
N TYR A 101 9.58 1.31 -15.14
CA TYR A 101 8.62 1.29 -16.24
C TYR A 101 9.27 1.72 -17.55
N ALA A 102 9.05 0.91 -18.59
CA ALA A 102 9.36 1.23 -19.98
C ALA A 102 8.05 1.17 -20.80
N PRO A 103 7.66 2.24 -21.53
CA PRO A 103 6.45 2.22 -22.34
C PRO A 103 6.60 1.27 -23.54
N PRO A 104 5.48 0.72 -24.05
CA PRO A 104 5.49 -0.09 -25.26
C PRO A 104 5.92 0.76 -26.47
N PRO A 105 6.60 0.15 -27.47
CA PRO A 105 6.93 0.84 -28.71
C PRO A 105 5.66 1.27 -29.45
N PRO A 106 5.70 2.39 -30.22
CA PRO A 106 4.56 2.80 -31.03
C PRO A 106 4.21 1.72 -32.07
N PRO A 107 2.92 1.57 -32.43
CA PRO A 107 2.50 0.65 -33.50
C PRO A 107 3.13 1.04 -34.85
N PRO A 108 3.31 0.07 -35.76
CA PRO A 108 3.94 0.27 -37.07
C PRO A 108 3.15 1.19 -38.00
#